data_AF-A0A918GUP0-F1
#
_entry.id   AF-A0A918GUP0-F1
#
_cell.length_a   1.000
_cell.length_b   1.000
_cell.length_c   1.000
_cell.angle_alpha   90.00
_cell.angle_beta   90.00
_cell.angle_gamma   90.00
#
_symmetry.space_group_name_H-M   'P 1'
#
loop_
_entity.id
_entity.type
_entity.pdbx_description
1 polymer ?
#
loop_
_entity_poly.entity_id
_entity_poly.type
_entity_poly.pdbx_seq_one_letter_code
_entity_poly.pdbx_strand_id
1 'polypeptide(L)'
;MTNGRGTGARVLCGLLGAALLTFGIIGLAQIGLSGFAPVPEGTADRTDVSFGGSTLLSVIHLIMGALALFAALRNGARMAGLFGMIAFAGLLAYDIVALIADDPDDPLGARWPVLVLHALGLLACVLMVALANRATHDFEGEQH
;
A
#
# COMPACT_ATOMS: atom_id res chain seq x y z
N MET A 1 -1.85 -23.53 -21.12
CA MET A 1 -1.25 -22.37 -21.82
C MET A 1 -1.81 -21.10 -21.19
N THR A 2 -1.09 -20.49 -20.25
CA THR A 2 -1.55 -19.25 -19.60
C THR A 2 -1.14 -18.07 -20.46
N ASN A 3 -2.07 -17.59 -21.28
CA ASN A 3 -1.90 -16.40 -22.12
C ASN A 3 -1.41 -15.22 -21.26
N GLY A 4 -0.25 -14.65 -21.62
CA GLY A 4 0.44 -13.59 -20.87
C GLY A 4 -0.28 -12.24 -20.79
N ARG A 5 -1.55 -12.16 -21.20
CA ARG A 5 -2.26 -10.91 -21.52
C ARG A 5 -2.87 -10.18 -20.31
N GLY A 6 -2.89 -10.80 -19.13
CA GLY A 6 -3.28 -10.15 -17.86
C GLY A 6 -2.18 -10.18 -16.79
N THR A 7 -0.99 -10.64 -17.15
CA THR A 7 0.07 -10.99 -16.21
C THR A 7 0.67 -9.75 -15.54
N GLY A 8 0.86 -8.65 -16.27
CA GLY A 8 1.47 -7.44 -15.73
C GLY A 8 0.70 -6.82 -14.56
N ALA A 9 -0.60 -6.57 -14.74
CA ALA A 9 -1.45 -6.03 -13.67
C ALA A 9 -1.55 -6.98 -12.46
N ARG A 10 -1.60 -8.30 -12.69
CA ARG A 10 -1.67 -9.30 -11.62
C ARG A 10 -0.36 -9.44 -10.86
N VAL A 11 0.78 -9.41 -11.56
CA VAL A 11 2.11 -9.45 -10.94
C VAL A 11 2.32 -8.18 -10.10
N LEU A 12 2.01 -7.00 -10.64
CA LEU A 12 2.12 -5.75 -9.90
C LEU A 12 1.20 -5.75 -8.67
N CYS A 13 -0.04 -6.22 -8.83
CA CYS A 13 -0.99 -6.40 -7.71
C CYS A 13 -0.45 -7.34 -6.63
N GLY A 14 0.16 -8.46 -7.03
CA GLY A 14 0.75 -9.42 -6.12
C GLY A 14 1.98 -8.86 -5.40
N LEU A 15 2.85 -8.14 -6.10
CA LEU A 15 4.03 -7.48 -5.54
C LEU A 15 3.64 -6.40 -4.54
N LEU A 16 2.68 -5.54 -4.90
CA LEU A 16 2.14 -4.54 -3.99
C LEU A 16 1.52 -5.21 -2.76
N GLY A 17 0.72 -6.25 -2.95
CA GLY A 17 0.12 -7.01 -1.85
C GLY A 17 1.15 -7.61 -0.90
N ALA A 18 2.19 -8.25 -1.45
CA ALA A 18 3.28 -8.82 -0.68
C ALA A 18 4.07 -7.75 0.08
N ALA A 19 4.42 -6.63 -0.57
CA ALA A 19 5.16 -5.55 0.07
C ALA A 19 4.39 -4.95 1.25
N LEU A 20 3.10 -4.65 1.08
CA LEU A 20 2.25 -4.10 2.14
C LEU A 20 2.08 -5.10 3.29
N LEU A 21 1.90 -6.39 2.99
CA LEU A 21 1.89 -7.43 4.03
C LEU A 21 3.21 -7.48 4.80
N THR A 22 4.34 -7.45 4.10
CA THR A 22 5.66 -7.46 4.75
C THR A 22 5.84 -6.24 5.65
N PHE A 23 5.49 -5.04 5.19
CA PHE A 23 5.57 -3.83 6.02
C PHE A 23 4.62 -3.88 7.22
N GLY A 24 3.39 -4.36 7.03
CA GLY A 24 2.43 -4.53 8.12
C GLY A 24 2.88 -5.55 9.16
N ILE A 25 3.46 -6.68 8.75
CA ILE A 25 4.00 -7.71 9.65
C ILE A 25 5.21 -7.16 10.41
N ILE A 26 6.17 -6.53 9.72
CA ILE A 26 7.36 -5.96 10.34
C ILE A 26 6.96 -4.86 11.34
N GLY A 27 6.03 -3.98 10.96
CA GLY A 27 5.53 -2.91 11.82
C GLY A 27 4.86 -3.47 13.08
N LEU A 28 3.99 -4.46 12.96
CA LEU A 28 3.40 -5.13 14.13
C LEU A 28 4.44 -5.87 14.98
N ALA A 29 5.44 -6.51 14.36
CA ALA A 29 6.48 -7.24 15.09
C ALA A 29 7.41 -6.29 15.88
N GLN A 30 7.66 -5.09 15.35
CA GLN A 30 8.51 -4.08 15.99
C GLN A 30 7.79 -3.32 17.10
N ILE A 31 6.55 -2.91 16.88
CA ILE A 31 5.79 -2.03 17.78
C ILE A 31 4.93 -2.85 18.76
N GLY A 32 4.55 -4.07 18.36
CA GLY A 32 3.61 -4.90 19.10
C GLY A 32 2.16 -4.39 19.04
N LEU A 33 1.28 -5.07 19.78
CA LEU A 33 -0.10 -4.62 20.02
C LEU A 33 -0.18 -3.50 21.09
N SER A 34 0.94 -3.17 21.73
CA SER A 34 1.06 -2.09 22.72
C SER A 34 1.19 -0.69 22.09
N GLY A 35 1.48 -0.58 20.80
CA GLY A 35 1.64 0.70 20.07
C GLY A 35 0.36 1.45 19.72
N PHE A 36 -0.76 1.14 20.41
CA PHE A 36 -1.93 2.02 20.46
C PHE A 36 -1.75 3.16 21.50
N ALA A 37 -0.63 3.19 22.23
CA ALA A 37 -0.25 4.26 23.16
C ALA A 37 1.07 4.92 22.71
N PRO A 38 1.27 6.23 22.99
CA PRO A 38 2.48 6.95 22.59
C PRO A 38 3.72 6.30 23.20
N VAL A 39 4.71 5.96 22.37
CA VAL A 39 6.01 5.46 22.86
C VAL A 39 6.79 6.66 23.40
N PRO A 40 7.27 6.63 24.66
CA PRO A 40 7.97 7.78 25.25
C PRO A 40 9.20 8.20 24.45
N GLU A 41 9.36 9.50 24.27
CA GLU A 41 10.57 10.15 23.72
C GLU A 41 11.80 9.75 24.57
N GLY A 42 12.53 8.72 24.12
CA GLY A 42 13.69 8.23 24.89
C GLY A 42 14.51 7.12 24.24
N THR A 43 14.03 6.51 23.15
CA THR A 43 14.78 5.49 22.39
C THR A 43 15.15 5.99 20.99
N ALA A 44 15.60 7.24 20.91
CA ALA A 44 15.88 8.00 19.67
C ALA A 44 17.08 7.51 18.83
N ASP A 45 17.44 6.22 18.87
CA ASP A 45 18.57 5.69 18.09
C ASP A 45 18.33 4.29 17.50
N ARG A 46 17.07 3.83 17.50
CA ARG A 46 16.69 2.62 16.76
C ARG A 46 15.49 2.92 15.88
N THR A 47 15.73 2.90 14.57
CA THR A 47 14.76 2.74 13.47
C THR A 47 14.12 4.00 12.85
N ASP A 48 14.94 4.86 12.26
CA ASP A 48 14.55 5.79 11.18
C ASP A 48 14.00 5.08 9.91
N VAL A 49 14.02 3.74 9.90
CA VAL A 49 13.52 2.88 8.81
C VAL A 49 12.38 1.97 9.29
N SER A 50 11.74 2.28 10.42
CA SER A 50 10.47 1.62 10.73
C SER A 50 9.46 2.10 9.67
N PHE A 51 8.95 1.20 8.84
CA PHE A 51 7.84 1.49 7.94
C PHE A 51 6.47 1.35 8.66
N GLY A 52 6.48 0.95 9.94
CA GLY A 52 5.33 0.99 10.84
C GLY A 52 5.30 2.32 11.60
N GLY A 53 4.57 3.31 11.06
CA GLY A 53 4.31 4.59 11.73
C GLY A 53 3.61 4.41 13.08
N SER A 54 2.66 3.48 13.11
CA SER A 54 1.92 3.06 14.30
C SER A 54 1.39 1.64 14.13
N THR A 55 0.82 1.08 15.21
CA THR A 55 0.08 -0.19 15.15
C THR A 55 -1.10 -0.07 14.18
N LEU A 56 -1.82 1.06 14.19
CA LEU A 56 -2.95 1.31 13.28
C LEU A 56 -2.50 1.30 11.82
N LEU A 57 -1.42 2.01 11.50
CA LEU A 57 -0.90 2.04 10.13
C LEU A 57 -0.46 0.64 9.67
N SER A 58 0.14 -0.15 10.56
CA SER A 58 0.54 -1.53 10.26
C SER A 58 -0.67 -2.43 9.96
N VAL A 59 -1.77 -2.26 10.68
CA VAL A 59 -3.04 -2.96 10.41
C VAL A 59 -3.63 -2.56 9.05
N ILE A 60 -3.60 -1.27 8.70
CA ILE A 60 -4.04 -0.79 7.38
C ILE A 60 -3.22 -1.46 6.27
N HIS A 61 -1.90 -1.51 6.41
CA HIS A 61 -1.00 -2.18 5.46
C HIS A 61 -1.31 -3.68 5.31
N LEU A 62 -1.60 -4.38 6.42
CA LEU A 62 -1.99 -5.80 6.37
C LEU A 62 -3.29 -6.02 5.62
N ILE A 63 -4.33 -5.22 5.91
CA ILE A 63 -5.64 -5.33 5.27
C ILE A 63 -5.50 -5.07 3.76
N MET A 64 -4.86 -3.96 3.41
CA MET A 64 -4.61 -3.59 2.02
C MET A 64 -3.78 -4.65 1.28
N GLY A 65 -2.72 -5.14 1.92
CA GLY A 65 -1.84 -6.16 1.37
C GLY A 65 -2.55 -7.49 1.14
N ALA A 66 -3.35 -7.95 2.10
CA ALA A 66 -4.15 -9.16 1.98
C ALA A 66 -5.20 -9.06 0.86
N LEU A 67 -5.90 -7.91 0.76
CA LEU A 67 -6.88 -7.67 -0.30
C LEU A 67 -6.23 -7.64 -1.68
N ALA A 68 -5.08 -6.96 -1.83
CA ALA A 68 -4.34 -6.92 -3.08
C ALA A 68 -3.82 -8.31 -3.48
N LEU A 69 -3.31 -9.10 -2.53
CA LEU A 69 -2.84 -10.45 -2.80
C LEU A 69 -4.01 -11.38 -3.22
N PHE A 70 -5.14 -11.30 -2.51
CA PHE A 70 -6.35 -12.04 -2.86
C PHE A 70 -6.87 -11.66 -4.26
N ALA A 71 -6.87 -10.37 -4.58
CA ALA A 71 -7.27 -9.88 -5.89
C ALA A 71 -6.34 -10.37 -7.01
N ALA A 72 -5.03 -10.44 -6.77
CA ALA A 72 -4.07 -10.99 -7.74
C ALA A 72 -4.41 -12.45 -8.10
N LEU A 73 -4.76 -13.26 -7.09
CA LEU A 73 -5.17 -14.66 -7.27
C LEU A 73 -6.49 -14.80 -8.05
N ARG A 74 -7.44 -13.88 -7.86
CA ARG A 74 -8.80 -13.95 -8.41
C ARG A 74 -9.04 -13.15 -9.71
N ASN A 75 -8.00 -12.70 -10.42
CA ASN A 75 -8.12 -11.78 -11.58
C ASN A 75 -8.74 -10.41 -11.24
N GLY A 76 -8.77 -10.01 -9.98
CA GLY A 76 -9.36 -8.76 -9.50
C GLY A 76 -8.44 -7.54 -9.55
N ALA A 77 -7.29 -7.61 -10.24
CA ALA A 77 -6.25 -6.58 -10.19
C ALA A 77 -6.74 -5.17 -10.60
N ARG A 78 -7.68 -5.07 -11.54
CA ARG A 78 -8.29 -3.79 -11.93
C ARG A 78 -9.08 -3.15 -10.78
N MET A 79 -9.95 -3.93 -10.13
CA MET A 79 -10.74 -3.43 -9.00
C MET A 79 -9.85 -3.09 -7.82
N ALA A 80 -8.85 -3.93 -7.52
CA ALA A 80 -7.85 -3.63 -6.50
C ALA A 80 -7.10 -2.32 -6.79
N GLY A 81 -6.77 -2.05 -8.06
CA GLY A 81 -6.15 -0.79 -8.47
C GLY A 81 -7.07 0.41 -8.24
N LEU A 82 -8.37 0.30 -8.59
CA LEU A 82 -9.35 1.38 -8.38
C LEU A 82 -9.53 1.71 -6.89
N PHE A 83 -9.78 0.71 -6.05
CA PHE A 83 -9.92 0.91 -4.61
C PHE A 83 -8.61 1.35 -3.97
N GLY A 84 -7.49 0.77 -4.40
CA GLY A 84 -6.16 1.13 -3.94
C GLY A 84 -5.81 2.59 -4.25
N MET A 85 -6.19 3.12 -5.41
CA MET A 85 -6.01 4.54 -5.71
C MET A 85 -6.73 5.45 -4.71
N ILE A 86 -7.97 5.13 -4.35
CA ILE A 86 -8.74 5.90 -3.37
C ILE A 86 -8.07 5.83 -2.00
N ALA A 87 -7.71 4.62 -1.56
CA ALA A 87 -7.08 4.41 -0.27
C ALA A 87 -5.71 5.10 -0.16
N PHE A 88 -4.82 4.90 -1.13
CA PHE A 88 -3.50 5.53 -1.13
C PHE A 88 -3.56 7.04 -1.35
N ALA A 89 -4.50 7.56 -2.14
CA ALA A 89 -4.68 9.01 -2.26
C ALA A 89 -5.13 9.62 -0.92
N GLY A 90 -6.03 8.95 -0.20
CA GLY A 90 -6.47 9.38 1.14
C GLY A 90 -5.32 9.35 2.16
N LEU A 91 -4.54 8.27 2.19
CA LEU A 91 -3.37 8.14 3.07
C LEU A 91 -2.27 9.16 2.72
N LEU A 92 -2.01 9.37 1.43
CA LEU A 92 -1.03 10.36 0.99
C LEU A 92 -1.46 11.78 1.36
N ALA A 93 -2.75 12.11 1.20
CA ALA A 93 -3.28 13.40 1.62
C ALA A 93 -3.19 13.59 3.14
N TYR A 94 -3.49 12.53 3.90
CA TYR A 94 -3.32 12.53 5.35
C TYR A 94 -1.87 12.84 5.74
N ASP A 95 -0.91 12.11 5.18
CA ASP A 95 0.51 12.26 5.51
C ASP A 95 1.00 13.68 5.22
N ILE A 96 0.59 14.29 4.10
CA ILE A 96 0.95 15.67 3.76
C ILE A 96 0.44 16.63 4.84
N VAL A 97 -0.82 16.48 5.26
CA VAL A 97 -1.41 17.34 6.30
C VAL A 97 -0.73 17.13 7.65
N ALA A 98 -0.51 15.88 8.04
CA ALA A 98 0.14 15.52 9.30
C ALA A 98 1.58 16.05 9.37
N LEU A 99 2.36 15.90 8.29
CA LEU A 99 3.72 16.41 8.19
C LEU A 99 3.80 17.95 8.21
N ILE A 100 2.79 18.63 7.68
CA ILE A 100 2.70 20.10 7.76
C ILE A 100 2.31 20.56 9.17
N ALA A 101 1.43 19.80 9.83
CA ALA A 101 0.97 20.10 11.18
C ALA A 101 2.05 19.82 12.24
N ASP A 102 3.00 18.93 11.96
CA ASP A 102 4.08 18.50 12.86
C ASP A 102 3.53 18.04 14.22
N ASP A 103 2.43 17.28 14.18
CA ASP A 103 1.72 16.81 15.38
C ASP A 103 2.45 15.63 16.03
N PRO A 104 2.97 15.77 17.26
CA PRO A 104 3.65 14.70 17.97
C PRO A 104 2.72 13.53 18.34
N ASP A 105 1.40 13.76 18.39
CA ASP A 105 0.39 12.76 18.72
C ASP A 105 -0.29 12.15 17.48
N ASP A 106 0.35 12.22 16.30
CA ASP A 106 -0.20 11.69 15.05
C ASP A 106 -0.53 10.18 15.16
N PRO A 107 -1.82 9.78 15.05
CA PRO A 107 -2.23 8.39 15.21
C PRO A 107 -1.70 7.43 14.13
N LEU A 108 -1.32 7.92 12.95
CA LEU A 108 -0.73 7.10 11.89
C LEU A 108 0.80 7.15 11.89
N GLY A 109 1.40 8.06 12.65
CA GLY A 109 2.85 8.25 12.70
C GLY A 109 3.43 8.60 11.33
N ALA A 110 2.83 9.57 10.64
CA ALA A 110 3.26 10.08 9.36
C ALA A 110 4.70 10.58 9.43
N ARG A 111 5.50 10.12 8.48
CA ARG A 111 6.89 10.50 8.32
C ARG A 111 7.25 10.40 6.84
N TRP A 112 8.34 11.04 6.45
CA TRP A 112 8.81 11.04 5.06
C TRP A 112 8.86 9.66 4.40
N PRO A 113 9.39 8.59 5.05
CA PRO A 113 9.37 7.25 4.45
C PRO A 113 7.97 6.69 4.18
N VAL A 114 7.01 6.98 5.05
CA VAL A 114 5.60 6.54 4.92
C VAL A 114 4.91 7.29 3.77
N LEU A 115 5.13 8.60 3.67
CA LEU A 115 4.63 9.42 2.56
C LEU A 115 5.10 8.87 1.20
N VAL A 116 6.39 8.57 1.09
CA VAL A 116 6.98 8.01 -0.14
C VAL A 116 6.36 6.64 -0.46
N LEU A 117 6.17 5.79 0.55
CA LEU A 117 5.51 4.49 0.37
C LEU A 117 4.08 4.66 -0.16
N HIS A 118 3.29 5.58 0.39
CA HIS A 118 1.93 5.84 -0.08
C HIS A 118 1.89 6.42 -1.49
N ALA A 119 2.84 7.29 -1.86
CA ALA A 119 2.96 7.82 -3.21
C ALA A 119 3.29 6.71 -4.23
N LEU A 120 4.23 5.83 -3.88
CA LEU A 120 4.58 4.67 -4.71
C LEU A 120 3.42 3.67 -4.80
N GLY A 121 2.68 3.46 -3.70
CA GLY A 121 1.46 2.65 -3.68
C GLY A 121 0.40 3.19 -4.62
N LEU A 122 0.14 4.50 -4.57
CA LEU A 122 -0.78 5.19 -5.48
C LEU A 122 -0.36 5.02 -6.94
N LEU A 123 0.93 5.23 -7.25
CA LEU A 123 1.47 5.04 -8.59
C LEU A 123 1.31 3.59 -9.06
N ALA A 124 1.58 2.60 -8.20
CA ALA A 124 1.38 1.19 -8.52
C ALA A 124 -0.09 0.89 -8.85
N CYS A 125 -1.04 1.46 -8.10
CA CYS A 125 -2.46 1.31 -8.37
C CYS A 125 -2.88 1.93 -9.71
N VAL A 126 -2.37 3.10 -10.06
CA VAL A 126 -2.58 3.73 -11.38
C VAL A 126 -2.06 2.81 -12.49
N LEU A 127 -0.84 2.29 -12.34
CA LEU A 127 -0.24 1.38 -13.32
C LEU A 127 -1.02 0.07 -13.44
N MET A 128 -1.55 -0.48 -12.34
CA MET A 128 -2.41 -1.67 -12.38
C MET A 128 -3.65 -1.45 -13.24
N VAL A 129 -4.33 -0.31 -13.07
CA VAL A 129 -5.52 0.03 -13.87
C VAL A 129 -5.15 0.26 -15.34
N ALA A 130 -4.06 0.99 -15.60
CA ALA A 130 -3.60 1.24 -16.96
C ALA A 130 -3.25 -0.07 -17.69
N LEU A 131 -2.53 -0.98 -17.04
CA LEU A 131 -2.18 -2.29 -17.60
C LEU A 131 -3.40 -3.18 -17.81
N ALA A 132 -4.36 -3.15 -16.88
CA ALA A 132 -5.62 -3.91 -17.03
C ALA A 132 -6.48 -3.39 -18.20
N ASN A 133 -6.53 -2.08 -18.42
CA ASN A 133 -7.28 -1.48 -19.53
C ASN A 133 -6.60 -1.73 -20.89
N ARG A 134 -5.27 -1.74 -20.96
CA ARG A 134 -4.55 -2.10 -22.19
C ARG A 134 -4.85 -3.54 -22.60
N ALA A 135 -4.83 -4.46 -21.63
CA ALA A 135 -5.19 -5.84 -21.87
C ALA A 135 -6.59 -5.98 -22.49
N THR A 136 -7.58 -5.19 -22.05
CA THR A 136 -8.94 -5.24 -22.61
C THR A 136 -9.03 -4.72 -24.05
N HIS A 137 -8.32 -3.63 -24.39
CA HIS A 137 -8.37 -3.06 -25.74
C HIS A 137 -7.71 -3.95 -26.80
N ASP A 138 -6.64 -4.66 -26.45
CA ASP A 138 -5.99 -5.61 -27.36
C ASP A 138 -6.94 -6.75 -27.80
N PHE A 139 -7.93 -7.12 -26.96
CA PHE A 139 -8.93 -8.13 -27.33
C PHE A 139 -9.95 -7.63 -28.36
N GLU A 140 -10.36 -6.38 -28.27
CA GLU A 140 -11.35 -5.80 -29.20
C GLU A 140 -10.73 -5.61 -30.59
N GLY A 141 -9.44 -5.27 -30.66
CA GLY A 141 -8.71 -5.08 -31.92
C GLY A 141 -8.40 -6.37 -32.71
N GLU A 142 -8.34 -7.53 -32.06
CA GLU A 142 -8.11 -8.83 -32.73
C GLU A 142 -9.41 -9.47 -33.30
N GLN A 143 -10.58 -8.92 -32.97
CA GLN A 143 -11.87 -9.45 -33.44
C GLN A 143 -12.38 -8.81 -34.74
N HIS A 144 -11.63 -7.86 -35.31
CA HIS A 144 -11.94 -7.15 -36.55
C HIS A 144 -10.84 -7.38 -37.60
#